data_AF-A0A8T5QG15-F1
#
_entry.id   AF-A0A8T5QG15-F1
#
_cell.length_a   1.000
_cell.length_b   1.000
_cell.length_c   1.000
_cell.angle_alpha   90.00
_cell.angle_beta   90.00
_cell.angle_gamma   90.00
#
_symmetry.space_group_name_H-M   'P 1'
#
loop_
_entity.id
_entity.type
_entity.pdbx_description
1 polymer ?
#
loop_
_entity_poly.entity_id
_entity_poly.type
_entity_poly.pdbx_seq_one_letter_code
_entity_poly.pdbx_strand_id
1 'polypeptide(L)'
;MKFKELLQMSKTEQDEKLKELELELIKLNAQVATGTPPKNAGQLRRVKKDIARLMLLKSSDEKGLPRKRLAMPESGAKSQPGQSLVQKTSMKTKTNTSADTKPSTKPNQINKEPLKKHENKKK
;
A
#
# COMPACT_ATOMS: atom_id res chain seq x y z
N MET A 1 1.48 -1.26 18.13
CA MET A 1 0.02 -1.38 18.40
C MET A 1 -0.44 -2.85 18.42
N LYS A 2 -1.56 -3.19 19.10
CA LYS A 2 -2.18 -4.53 18.95
C LYS A 2 -3.15 -4.53 17.77
N PHE A 3 -3.25 -5.65 17.06
CA PHE A 3 -4.12 -5.75 15.88
C PHE A 3 -5.61 -5.64 16.23
N LYS A 4 -6.03 -6.20 17.37
CA LYS A 4 -7.43 -6.13 17.84
C LYS A 4 -7.91 -4.69 18.06
N GLU A 5 -7.04 -3.83 18.58
CA GLU A 5 -7.35 -2.42 18.80
C GLU A 5 -7.59 -1.71 17.46
N LEU A 6 -6.79 -2.02 16.44
CA LEU A 6 -6.94 -1.45 15.10
C LEU A 6 -8.28 -1.80 14.45
N LEU A 7 -8.78 -3.02 14.68
CA LEU A 7 -10.08 -3.47 14.15
C LEU A 7 -11.28 -2.74 14.76
N GLN A 8 -11.14 -2.26 15.99
CA GLN A 8 -12.21 -1.57 16.70
C GLN A 8 -12.31 -0.09 16.31
N MET A 9 -11.29 0.47 15.65
CA MET A 9 -11.25 1.86 15.26
C MET A 9 -12.12 2.11 14.02
N SER A 10 -12.73 3.30 13.94
CA SER A 10 -13.43 3.72 12.73
C SER A 10 -12.48 3.93 11.55
N LYS A 11 -12.98 3.89 10.31
CA LYS A 11 -12.16 4.10 9.10
C LYS A 11 -11.44 5.45 9.12
N THR A 12 -12.10 6.49 9.63
CA THR A 12 -11.52 7.83 9.76
C THR A 12 -10.39 7.85 10.78
N GLU A 13 -10.57 7.23 11.95
CA GLU A 13 -9.51 7.13 12.97
C GLU A 13 -8.31 6.33 12.47
N GLN A 14 -8.54 5.27 11.69
CA GLN A 14 -7.47 4.49 11.09
C GLN A 14 -6.65 5.34 10.11
N ASP A 15 -7.29 6.20 9.34
CA ASP A 15 -6.65 7.12 8.39
C ASP A 15 -5.86 8.22 9.09
N GLU A 16 -6.40 8.79 10.16
CA GLU A 16 -5.71 9.77 10.99
C GLU A 16 -4.46 9.17 11.63
N LYS A 17 -4.59 8.01 12.27
CA LYS A 17 -3.43 7.28 12.83
C LYS A 17 -2.40 6.89 11.79
N LEU A 18 -2.83 6.53 10.59
CA LEU A 18 -1.90 6.20 9.51
C LEU A 18 -1.04 7.42 9.14
N LYS A 19 -1.65 8.60 9.01
CA LYS A 19 -0.91 9.86 8.74
C LYS A 19 0.04 10.21 9.88
N GLU A 20 -0.39 10.05 11.14
CA GLU A 20 0.47 10.30 12.30
C GLU A 20 1.72 9.41 12.29
N LEU A 21 1.55 8.11 12.04
CA LEU A 21 2.65 7.15 11.98
C LEU A 21 3.59 7.41 10.79
N GLU A 22 3.07 7.85 9.65
CA GLU A 22 3.87 8.26 8.50
C GLU A 22 4.73 9.49 8.81
N LEU A 23 4.16 10.49 9.49
CA LEU A 23 4.92 11.66 9.95
C LEU A 23 6.01 11.28 10.95
N GLU A 24 5.71 10.36 11.88
CA GLU A 24 6.72 9.82 12.80
C GLU A 24 7.84 9.09 12.04
N LEU A 25 7.48 8.28 11.05
CA LEU A 25 8.44 7.58 10.20
C LEU A 25 9.36 8.54 9.45
N ILE A 26 8.82 9.64 8.92
CA ILE A 26 9.62 10.67 8.23
C ILE A 26 10.63 11.29 9.20
N LYS A 27 10.22 11.65 10.42
CA LYS A 27 11.12 12.22 11.44
C LYS A 27 12.24 11.25 11.81
N LEU A 28 11.91 9.97 12.02
CA LEU A 28 12.89 8.93 12.34
C LEU A 28 13.85 8.68 11.18
N ASN A 29 13.35 8.65 9.93
CA ASN A 29 14.20 8.52 8.76
C ASN A 29 15.13 9.73 8.58
N ALA A 30 14.65 10.94 8.85
CA ALA A 30 15.49 12.14 8.83
C ALA A 30 16.63 12.03 9.86
N GLN A 31 16.31 11.61 11.09
CA GLN A 31 17.32 11.40 12.13
C GLN A 31 18.36 10.33 11.74
N VAL A 32 17.92 9.22 11.15
CA VAL A 32 18.82 8.17 10.67
C VAL A 32 19.67 8.68 9.51
N ALA A 33 19.09 9.47 8.60
CA ALA A 33 19.80 10.05 7.46
C ALA A 33 20.88 11.06 7.89
N THR A 34 20.69 11.77 9.00
CA THR A 34 21.73 12.63 9.59
C THR A 34 22.82 11.85 10.32
N GLY A 35 22.75 10.51 10.34
CA GLY A 35 23.71 9.64 11.03
C GLY A 35 23.48 9.56 12.54
N THR A 36 22.39 10.13 13.06
CA THR A 36 22.10 10.11 14.48
C THR A 36 21.29 8.84 14.80
N PRO A 37 21.72 8.01 15.76
CA PRO A 37 20.92 6.85 16.14
C PRO A 37 19.59 7.31 16.78
N PRO A 38 18.45 6.70 16.41
CA PRO A 38 17.18 6.97 17.07
C PRO A 38 17.27 6.54 18.53
N LYS A 39 16.57 7.28 19.43
CA LYS A 39 16.57 7.01 20.88
C LYS A 39 16.31 5.54 21.21
N ASN A 40 15.47 4.89 20.41
CA ASN A 40 15.18 3.47 20.49
C ASN A 40 15.48 2.81 19.13
N ALA A 41 16.49 1.93 19.06
CA ALA A 41 16.89 1.24 17.83
C ALA A 41 15.73 0.45 17.18
N GLY A 42 14.79 -0.05 17.98
CA GLY A 42 13.62 -0.79 17.52
C GLY A 42 12.44 0.07 17.05
N GLN A 43 12.46 1.39 17.26
CA GLN A 43 11.31 2.25 17.00
C GLN A 43 10.97 2.32 15.51
N LEU A 44 11.97 2.50 14.65
CA LEU A 44 11.78 2.53 13.21
C LEU A 44 11.07 1.27 12.69
N ARG A 45 11.46 0.10 13.21
CA ARG A 45 10.84 -1.18 12.87
C ARG A 45 9.40 -1.29 13.41
N ARG A 46 9.13 -0.77 14.62
CA ARG A 46 7.79 -0.78 15.22
C ARG A 46 6.83 0.08 14.41
N VAL A 47 7.23 1.30 14.06
CA VAL A 47 6.43 2.24 13.25
C VAL A 47 6.11 1.64 11.88
N LYS A 48 7.11 1.10 11.17
CA LYS A 48 6.89 0.41 9.88
C LYS A 48 5.90 -0.75 9.98
N LYS A 49 5.98 -1.55 11.06
CA LYS A 49 5.03 -2.65 11.29
C LYS A 49 3.62 -2.16 11.61
N ASP A 50 3.49 -1.07 12.35
CA ASP A 50 2.20 -0.50 12.70
C ASP A 50 1.50 0.08 11.45
N ILE A 51 2.24 0.78 10.57
CA ILE A 51 1.73 1.22 9.26
C ILE A 51 1.28 0.02 8.42
N ALA A 52 2.11 -1.03 8.30
CA ALA A 52 1.76 -2.21 7.52
C ALA A 52 0.49 -2.91 8.00
N ARG A 53 0.22 -2.92 9.31
CA ARG A 53 -1.01 -3.49 9.89
C ARG A 53 -2.24 -2.66 9.54
N LEU A 54 -2.14 -1.33 9.58
CA LEU A 54 -3.21 -0.43 9.16
C LEU A 54 -3.52 -0.57 7.68
N MET A 55 -2.49 -0.56 6.82
CA MET A 55 -2.65 -0.79 5.38
C MET A 55 -3.30 -2.15 5.08
N LEU A 56 -2.92 -3.19 5.83
CA LEU A 56 -3.51 -4.51 5.70
C LEU A 56 -5.01 -4.52 6.00
N LEU A 57 -5.42 -3.84 7.08
CA LEU A 57 -6.82 -3.73 7.47
C LEU A 57 -7.63 -3.03 6.37
N LYS A 58 -7.15 -1.88 5.90
CA LYS A 58 -7.75 -1.14 4.78
C LYS A 58 -7.88 -1.99 3.51
N SER A 59 -6.84 -2.74 3.15
CA SER A 59 -6.87 -3.60 1.97
C SER A 59 -7.83 -4.80 2.10
N SER A 60 -8.13 -5.21 3.32
CA SER A 60 -9.04 -6.34 3.59
C SER A 60 -10.49 -5.90 3.42
N ASP A 61 -10.83 -4.68 3.83
CA ASP A 61 -12.15 -4.08 3.63
C ASP A 61 -12.46 -3.87 2.13
N GLU A 62 -11.48 -3.38 1.37
CA GLU A 62 -11.65 -3.02 -0.04
C GLU A 62 -11.81 -4.24 -0.97
N LYS A 63 -11.12 -5.36 -0.67
CA LYS A 63 -11.02 -6.46 -1.64
C LYS A 63 -11.85 -7.70 -1.33
N GLY A 64 -12.57 -7.76 -0.22
CA GLY A 64 -13.50 -8.86 0.09
C GLY A 64 -12.92 -10.28 -0.04
N LEU A 65 -11.58 -10.45 -0.04
CA LEU A 65 -10.96 -11.74 -0.35
C LEU A 65 -10.88 -12.59 0.92
N PRO A 66 -11.54 -13.76 0.96
CA PRO A 66 -11.12 -14.78 1.88
C PRO A 66 -9.70 -15.15 1.48
N ARG A 67 -8.74 -14.97 2.39
CA ARG A 67 -7.42 -15.64 2.31
C ARG A 67 -7.59 -17.14 2.53
N LYS A 68 -8.58 -17.75 1.87
CA LYS A 68 -8.62 -19.20 1.74
C LYS A 68 -7.34 -19.50 0.99
N ARG A 69 -6.46 -20.17 1.73
CA ARG A 69 -5.10 -20.55 1.38
C ARG A 69 -5.01 -20.68 -0.14
N LEU A 70 -4.01 -20.05 -0.73
CA LEU A 70 -3.44 -20.53 -1.98
C LEU A 70 -3.17 -22.03 -1.74
N ALA A 71 -4.17 -22.86 -2.03
CA ALA A 71 -4.09 -24.29 -2.04
C ALA A 71 -3.28 -24.55 -3.30
N MET A 72 -1.97 -24.41 -3.16
CA MET A 72 -1.07 -25.06 -4.09
C MET A 72 -1.45 -26.53 -4.02
N PRO A 73 -1.91 -27.15 -5.13
CA PRO A 73 -2.03 -28.59 -5.15
C PRO A 73 -0.63 -29.11 -4.86
N GLU A 74 -0.51 -29.92 -3.80
CA GLU A 74 0.69 -30.71 -3.54
C GLU A 74 1.00 -31.47 -4.82
N SER A 75 1.94 -30.95 -5.62
CA SER A 75 2.49 -31.66 -6.76
C SER A 75 3.38 -32.76 -6.20
N GLY A 76 2.74 -33.79 -5.65
CA GLY A 76 3.33 -35.10 -5.49
C GLY A 76 3.68 -35.56 -6.90
N ALA A 77 4.94 -35.43 -7.25
CA ALA A 77 5.54 -36.11 -8.37
C ALA A 77 5.45 -37.62 -8.11
N LYS A 78 4.30 -38.23 -8.46
CA LYS A 78 4.21 -39.65 -8.74
C LYS A 78 4.26 -39.82 -10.24
N SER A 79 5.45 -40.17 -10.69
CA SER A 79 5.76 -40.59 -12.04
C SER A 79 5.03 -41.89 -12.41
N GLN A 80 4.42 -41.85 -13.60
CA GLN A 80 4.16 -42.93 -14.58
C GLN A 80 3.03 -43.95 -14.26
N PRO A 81 2.46 -44.66 -15.26
CA PRO A 81 2.69 -44.62 -16.71
C PRO A 81 1.42 -44.37 -17.54
N GLY A 82 1.62 -44.06 -18.82
CA GLY A 82 0.54 -43.66 -19.73
C GLY A 82 -0.45 -44.76 -20.10
N GLN A 83 -1.60 -44.32 -20.60
CA GLN A 83 -2.25 -44.87 -21.79
C GLN A 83 -3.39 -43.95 -22.27
N SER A 84 -3.22 -43.48 -23.51
CA SER A 84 -4.21 -43.22 -24.57
C SER A 84 -5.44 -42.33 -24.36
N LEU A 85 -5.72 -41.61 -25.46
CA LEU A 85 -7.04 -41.37 -26.09
C LEU A 85 -7.45 -39.88 -26.12
N VAL A 86 -7.05 -39.10 -27.13
CA VAL A 86 -7.63 -38.97 -28.50
C VAL A 86 -8.64 -37.82 -28.62
N GLN A 87 -8.30 -36.90 -29.54
CA GLN A 87 -9.14 -36.03 -30.39
C GLN A 87 -9.89 -34.85 -29.75
N LYS A 88 -9.42 -33.63 -30.06
CA LYS A 88 -9.96 -32.69 -31.07
C LYS A 88 -11.30 -32.07 -30.66
N THR A 89 -11.35 -30.74 -30.56
CA THR A 89 -12.11 -29.90 -31.52
C THR A 89 -12.05 -28.40 -31.17
N SER A 90 -11.95 -27.60 -32.24
CA SER A 90 -12.68 -26.35 -32.45
C SER A 90 -12.28 -25.07 -31.69
N MET A 91 -11.41 -24.31 -32.35
CA MET A 91 -11.67 -22.93 -32.82
C MET A 91 -12.64 -22.03 -32.02
N LYS A 92 -12.10 -20.89 -31.54
CA LYS A 92 -12.71 -19.57 -31.78
C LYS A 92 -11.69 -18.44 -31.54
N THR A 93 -11.19 -17.88 -32.62
CA THR A 93 -10.70 -16.49 -32.69
C THR A 93 -11.86 -15.59 -33.12
N LYS A 94 -11.97 -14.43 -32.47
CA LYS A 94 -12.67 -13.19 -32.89
C LYS A 94 -12.38 -12.16 -31.77
N THR A 95 -11.38 -11.29 -31.94
CA THR A 95 -11.47 -9.93 -32.53
C THR A 95 -12.47 -9.02 -31.83
N ASN A 96 -11.98 -7.92 -31.23
CA ASN A 96 -12.35 -6.52 -31.51
C ASN A 96 -12.01 -5.62 -30.31
N THR A 97 -11.09 -4.65 -30.51
CA THR A 97 -11.35 -3.18 -30.58
C THR A 97 -11.90 -2.63 -29.25
N SER A 98 -11.40 -1.54 -28.64
CA SER A 98 -10.92 -0.27 -29.16
C SER A 98 -10.62 0.67 -27.98
N ALA A 99 -9.85 1.73 -28.24
CA ALA A 99 -9.74 2.99 -27.50
C ALA A 99 -8.91 2.92 -26.20
N ASP A 100 -7.68 3.41 -26.15
CA ASP A 100 -7.24 4.81 -26.37
C ASP A 100 -8.20 5.83 -25.74
N THR A 101 -7.98 6.15 -24.47
CA THR A 101 -8.17 7.52 -23.98
C THR A 101 -7.31 7.74 -22.74
N LYS A 102 -6.25 8.54 -22.93
CA LYS A 102 -5.45 9.14 -21.86
C LYS A 102 -6.35 10.04 -21.01
N PRO A 103 -6.37 9.93 -19.67
CA PRO A 103 -6.88 11.01 -18.85
C PRO A 103 -5.88 12.17 -18.85
N SER A 104 -6.33 13.30 -19.40
CA SER A 104 -5.61 14.56 -19.48
C SER A 104 -5.19 15.08 -18.09
N THR A 105 -3.90 15.34 -17.93
CA THR A 105 -3.34 16.15 -16.86
C THR A 105 -3.89 17.57 -16.92
N LYS A 106 -4.61 18.03 -15.90
CA LYS A 106 -4.88 19.46 -15.67
C LYS A 106 -3.81 20.01 -14.72
N PRO A 107 -3.07 21.08 -15.07
CA PRO A 107 -2.18 21.74 -14.13
C PRO A 107 -2.99 22.53 -13.09
N ASN A 108 -2.77 22.21 -11.82
CA ASN A 108 -3.37 22.89 -10.68
C ASN A 108 -2.76 24.29 -10.52
N GLN A 109 -3.60 25.32 -10.52
CA GLN A 109 -3.18 26.71 -10.42
C GLN A 109 -2.64 26.98 -9.00
N ILE A 110 -1.36 27.33 -8.94
CA ILE A 110 -0.67 27.74 -7.73
C ILE A 110 -1.12 29.17 -7.40
N ASN A 111 -2.00 29.31 -6.41
CA ASN A 111 -2.26 30.59 -5.76
C ASN A 111 -0.99 31.00 -5.00
N LYS A 112 -0.28 32.01 -5.53
CA LYS A 112 0.81 32.69 -4.84
C LYS A 112 0.19 33.72 -3.88
N GLU A 113 0.12 33.39 -2.59
CA GLU A 113 -0.06 34.41 -1.55
C GLU A 113 1.27 35.18 -1.36
N PRO A 114 1.27 36.52 -1.35
CA PRO A 114 2.48 37.30 -1.11
C PRO A 114 2.84 37.31 0.38
N LEU A 115 4.10 36.95 0.67
CA LEU A 115 4.73 37.09 1.99
C LEU A 115 4.60 38.52 2.52
N LYS A 116 3.90 38.71 3.64
CA LYS A 116 3.99 39.93 4.45
C LYS A 116 5.34 39.95 5.16
N LYS A 117 6.22 40.84 4.73
CA LYS A 117 7.44 41.20 5.46
C LYS A 117 7.04 42.01 6.69
N HIS A 118 7.14 41.42 7.88
CA HIS A 118 7.15 42.20 9.12
C HIS A 118 8.53 42.81 9.29
N GLU A 119 8.63 44.08 8.92
CA GLU A 119 9.78 44.93 9.16
C GLU A 119 9.82 45.28 10.65
N ASN A 120 10.71 44.61 11.38
CA ASN A 120 11.04 44.98 12.76
C ASN A 120 11.84 46.29 12.73
N LYS A 121 11.16 47.41 13.00
CA LYS A 121 11.81 48.66 13.36
C LYS A 121 12.59 48.47 14.67
N LYS A 122 13.91 48.49 14.56
CA LYS A 122 14.85 48.68 15.66
C LYS A 122 15.22 50.15 15.73
N LYS A 123 15.31 50.65 16.97
CA LYS A 123 15.70 51.99 17.46
C LYS A 123 14.56 52.95 17.72
#